data_AF-A0A937MKJ7-F1
#
_entry.id   AF-A0A937MKJ7-F1
#
_cell.length_a   1.000
_cell.length_b   1.000
_cell.length_c   1.000
_cell.angle_alpha   90.00
_cell.angle_beta   90.00
_cell.angle_gamma   90.00
#
_symmetry.space_group_name_H-M   'P 1'
#
loop_
_entity.id
_entity.type
_entity.pdbx_description
1 polymer ?
#
loop_
_entity_poly.entity_id
_entity_poly.type
_entity_poly.pdbx_seq_one_letter_code
_entity_poly.pdbx_strand_id
1 'polypeptide(L)'
;MAAYRQLPSGLWNVQLRIKGHKPKSASFPSRAEAEQWAKEEQSRIKNTGPITTFYELGESLCSVGFRGKATQHESFLMLNRICREFKLLSIPMDINKITQQHINEYRLYRLQHVANATCRKDLSLISRIFKWGKREYLLDIVSPVEGVNMPPPSKPRTRIVERSELDKLLEALTPIMATVVELAYETAMRRAEIVKLTPHDLHLDERYLNVINGKTGDRPVPLTMRAVEILREAQKTCLTSKARIFPITAHSVSTAFRRARKAVGLDNDICLHQLRHTRITMVARKGFNQAQIMMVSGHRDSRSVQRYTHLNVSDVVDLLD
;
A
#
# COMPACT_ATOMS: atom_id res chain seq x y z
N MET A 1 -35.35 -11.15 -18.29
CA MET A 1 -35.87 -12.53 -18.20
C MET A 1 -34.72 -13.49 -18.48
N ALA A 2 -34.51 -14.46 -17.61
CA ALA A 2 -33.54 -15.53 -17.81
C ALA A 2 -34.29 -16.81 -18.19
N ALA A 3 -33.87 -17.46 -19.27
CA ALA A 3 -34.38 -18.76 -19.70
C ALA A 3 -33.30 -19.81 -19.50
N TYR A 4 -33.66 -20.95 -18.96
CA TYR A 4 -32.73 -22.05 -18.63
C TYR A 4 -33.11 -23.29 -19.43
N ARG A 5 -32.13 -23.95 -20.05
CA ARG A 5 -32.33 -25.16 -20.84
C ARG A 5 -31.16 -26.11 -20.65
N GLN A 6 -31.45 -27.40 -20.46
CA GLN A 6 -30.42 -28.44 -20.48
C GLN A 6 -30.11 -28.86 -21.93
N LEU A 7 -28.82 -28.93 -22.26
CA LEU A 7 -28.32 -29.34 -23.57
C LEU A 7 -28.14 -30.86 -23.62
N PRO A 8 -28.09 -31.48 -24.83
CA PRO A 8 -27.80 -32.91 -24.99
C PRO A 8 -26.47 -33.35 -24.36
N SER A 9 -25.52 -32.41 -24.20
CA SER A 9 -24.24 -32.62 -23.52
C SER A 9 -24.32 -32.68 -21.98
N GLY A 10 -25.51 -32.54 -21.39
CA GLY A 10 -25.72 -32.48 -19.95
C GLY A 10 -25.53 -31.09 -19.32
N LEU A 11 -24.94 -30.12 -20.05
CA LEU A 11 -24.74 -28.75 -19.58
C LEU A 11 -26.04 -27.94 -19.53
N TRP A 12 -26.12 -27.02 -18.58
CA TRP A 12 -27.19 -26.05 -18.42
C TRP A 12 -26.87 -24.75 -19.12
N ASN A 13 -27.57 -24.48 -20.23
CA ASN A 13 -27.50 -23.20 -20.92
C ASN A 13 -28.46 -22.20 -20.28
N VAL A 14 -27.99 -20.98 -20.07
CA VAL A 14 -28.80 -19.84 -19.64
C VAL A 14 -28.76 -18.75 -20.69
N GLN A 15 -29.93 -18.24 -21.05
CA GLN A 15 -30.10 -17.10 -21.95
C GLN A 15 -30.71 -15.93 -21.17
N LEU A 16 -29.97 -14.84 -21.08
CA LEU A 16 -30.37 -13.63 -20.38
C LEU A 16 -30.79 -12.55 -21.38
N ARG A 17 -32.06 -12.14 -21.30
CA ARG A 17 -32.63 -11.02 -22.08
C ARG A 17 -33.05 -9.90 -21.13
N ILE A 18 -32.41 -8.74 -21.24
CA ILE A 18 -32.73 -7.54 -20.45
C ILE A 18 -33.09 -6.43 -21.43
N LYS A 19 -34.21 -5.72 -21.18
CA LYS A 19 -34.69 -4.62 -22.03
C LYS A 19 -33.59 -3.57 -22.17
N GLY A 20 -33.21 -3.23 -23.41
CA GLY A 20 -32.16 -2.23 -23.70
C GLY A 20 -30.72 -2.75 -23.78
N HIS A 21 -30.48 -4.05 -23.57
CA HIS A 21 -29.13 -4.65 -23.67
C HIS A 21 -29.09 -5.83 -24.64
N LYS A 22 -27.92 -6.06 -25.26
CA LYS A 22 -27.71 -7.23 -26.14
C LYS A 22 -27.96 -8.53 -25.35
N PRO A 23 -28.67 -9.53 -25.91
CA PRO A 23 -28.85 -10.83 -25.27
C PRO A 23 -27.51 -11.49 -24.97
N LYS A 24 -27.40 -12.13 -23.80
CA LYS A 24 -26.21 -12.90 -23.41
C LYS A 24 -26.58 -14.35 -23.12
N SER A 25 -25.66 -15.27 -23.39
CA SER A 25 -25.84 -16.68 -23.07
C SER A 25 -24.54 -17.34 -22.62
N ALA A 26 -24.64 -18.27 -21.68
CA ALA A 26 -23.53 -19.08 -21.19
C ALA A 26 -24.02 -20.48 -20.78
N SER A 27 -23.11 -21.45 -20.69
CA SER A 27 -23.42 -22.84 -20.34
C SER A 27 -22.61 -23.31 -19.15
N PHE A 28 -23.24 -24.03 -18.21
CA PHE A 28 -22.66 -24.42 -16.93
C PHE A 28 -22.88 -25.90 -16.62
N PRO A 29 -22.02 -26.54 -15.81
CA PRO A 29 -22.21 -27.92 -15.34
C PRO A 29 -23.51 -28.15 -14.56
N SER A 30 -23.98 -27.15 -13.81
CA SER A 30 -25.17 -27.26 -12.96
C SER A 30 -26.16 -26.13 -13.18
N ARG A 31 -27.45 -26.42 -12.92
CA ARG A 31 -28.52 -25.40 -12.94
C ARG A 31 -28.27 -24.29 -11.91
N ALA A 32 -27.73 -24.65 -10.75
CA ALA A 32 -27.43 -23.71 -9.67
C ALA A 32 -26.36 -22.69 -10.11
N GLU A 33 -25.29 -23.13 -10.78
CA GLU A 33 -24.28 -22.23 -11.33
C GLU A 33 -24.84 -21.32 -12.44
N ALA A 34 -25.71 -21.85 -13.30
CA ALA A 34 -26.38 -21.07 -14.33
C ALA A 34 -27.29 -19.98 -13.74
N GLU A 35 -28.03 -20.30 -12.67
CA GLU A 35 -28.88 -19.36 -11.93
C GLU A 35 -28.06 -18.31 -11.17
N GLN A 36 -26.93 -18.70 -10.58
CA GLN A 36 -26.01 -17.78 -9.91
C GLN A 36 -25.38 -16.79 -10.91
N TRP A 37 -24.85 -17.29 -12.03
CA TRP A 37 -24.32 -16.44 -13.10
C TRP A 37 -25.38 -15.47 -13.63
N ALA A 38 -26.61 -15.93 -13.82
CA ALA A 38 -27.70 -15.07 -14.28
C ALA A 38 -28.04 -13.96 -13.28
N LYS A 39 -28.05 -14.27 -11.97
CA LYS A 39 -28.26 -13.26 -10.91
C LYS A 39 -27.12 -12.25 -10.87
N GLU A 40 -25.86 -12.70 -10.98
CA GLU A 40 -24.68 -11.83 -10.99
C GLU A 40 -24.65 -10.92 -12.23
N GLU A 41 -24.92 -11.48 -13.40
CA GLU A 41 -24.98 -10.75 -14.67
C GLU A 41 -26.16 -9.77 -14.70
N GLN A 42 -27.32 -10.17 -14.20
CA GLN A 42 -28.49 -9.30 -14.08
C GLN A 42 -28.26 -8.20 -13.04
N SER A 43 -27.54 -8.48 -11.96
CA SER A 43 -27.11 -7.46 -10.98
C SER A 43 -26.11 -6.48 -11.61
N ARG A 44 -25.14 -6.98 -12.39
CA ARG A 44 -24.17 -6.17 -13.14
C ARG A 44 -24.85 -5.24 -14.15
N ILE A 45 -25.89 -5.72 -14.83
CA ILE A 45 -26.65 -4.95 -15.83
C ILE A 45 -27.74 -4.08 -15.17
N LYS A 46 -28.33 -4.47 -14.04
CA LYS A 46 -29.24 -3.59 -13.28
C LYS A 46 -28.49 -2.46 -12.58
N ASN A 47 -27.24 -2.66 -12.20
CA ASN A 47 -26.32 -1.62 -11.73
C ASN A 47 -25.68 -0.79 -12.86
N THR A 48 -26.14 -0.94 -14.11
CA THR A 48 -25.87 0.02 -15.20
C THR A 48 -27.03 0.99 -15.39
N GLY A 49 -27.49 1.64 -14.31
CA GLY A 49 -27.86 3.05 -14.47
C GLY A 49 -26.61 3.84 -14.87
N PRO A 50 -26.71 5.02 -15.51
CA PRO A 50 -25.53 5.84 -15.72
C PRO A 50 -24.93 6.11 -14.33
N ILE A 51 -23.67 5.75 -14.11
CA ILE A 51 -22.98 6.20 -12.91
C ILE A 51 -22.95 7.72 -12.99
N THR A 52 -23.72 8.36 -12.13
CA THR A 52 -23.93 9.82 -12.17
C THR A 52 -23.25 10.52 -11.01
N THR A 53 -22.89 9.79 -9.94
CA THR A 53 -22.36 10.41 -8.73
C THR A 53 -20.89 10.09 -8.50
N PHE A 54 -20.23 10.98 -7.78
CA PHE A 54 -18.87 10.80 -7.29
C PHE A 54 -18.74 9.58 -6.37
N TYR A 55 -19.75 9.30 -5.53
CA TYR A 55 -19.72 8.15 -4.62
C TYR A 55 -19.73 6.83 -5.40
N GLU A 56 -20.62 6.67 -6.37
CA GLU A 56 -20.73 5.45 -7.18
C GLU A 56 -19.43 5.17 -7.97
N LEU A 57 -18.82 6.19 -8.58
CA LEU A 57 -17.51 6.02 -9.23
C LEU A 57 -16.41 5.67 -8.23
N GLY A 58 -16.43 6.30 -7.05
CA GLY A 58 -15.49 6.02 -5.98
C GLY A 58 -15.60 4.61 -5.45
N GLU A 59 -16.82 4.12 -5.24
CA GLU A 59 -17.13 2.78 -4.78
C GLU A 59 -16.71 1.75 -5.83
N SER A 60 -16.98 2.01 -7.10
CA SER A 60 -16.47 1.18 -8.21
C SER A 60 -14.95 1.13 -8.24
N LEU A 61 -14.27 2.27 -8.12
CA LEU A 61 -12.80 2.31 -8.06
C LEU A 61 -12.28 1.48 -6.88
N CYS A 62 -12.91 1.59 -5.71
CA CYS A 62 -12.48 0.86 -4.52
C CYS A 62 -12.76 -0.65 -4.63
N SER A 63 -13.94 -1.05 -5.10
CA SER A 63 -14.36 -2.45 -5.16
C SER A 63 -13.71 -3.20 -6.33
N VAL A 64 -13.59 -2.55 -7.49
CA VAL A 64 -13.08 -3.14 -8.74
C VAL A 64 -11.62 -2.73 -8.97
N GLY A 65 -11.33 -1.44 -9.12
CA GLY A 65 -9.99 -0.95 -9.48
C GLY A 65 -8.91 -1.22 -8.43
N PHE A 66 -9.30 -1.31 -7.16
CA PHE A 66 -8.43 -1.65 -6.03
C PHE A 66 -8.63 -3.05 -5.47
N ARG A 67 -9.41 -3.93 -6.14
CA ARG A 67 -9.66 -5.29 -5.66
C ARG A 67 -8.36 -6.02 -5.32
N GLY A 68 -8.27 -6.53 -4.10
CA GLY A 68 -7.11 -7.30 -3.61
C GLY A 68 -5.85 -6.47 -3.32
N LYS A 69 -5.88 -5.14 -3.53
CA LYS A 69 -4.77 -4.25 -3.19
C LYS A 69 -4.86 -3.82 -1.74
N ALA A 70 -3.71 -3.72 -1.06
CA ALA A 70 -3.64 -3.24 0.33
C ALA A 70 -4.26 -1.84 0.54
N THR A 71 -4.36 -1.02 -0.52
CA THR A 71 -4.94 0.33 -0.47
C THR A 71 -6.46 0.34 -0.49
N GLN A 72 -7.13 -0.78 -0.76
CA GLN A 72 -8.56 -0.87 -1.00
C GLN A 72 -9.38 -0.28 0.17
N HIS A 73 -9.15 -0.81 1.37
CA HIS A 73 -9.87 -0.40 2.57
C HIS A 73 -9.60 1.06 2.96
N GLU A 74 -8.33 1.50 2.95
CA GLU A 74 -7.97 2.90 3.23
C GLU A 74 -8.66 3.85 2.24
N SER A 75 -8.69 3.50 0.95
CA SER A 75 -9.33 4.34 -0.08
C SER A 75 -10.84 4.43 0.10
N PHE A 76 -11.50 3.37 0.55
CA PHE A 76 -12.93 3.37 0.85
C PHE A 76 -13.26 4.27 2.05
N LEU A 77 -12.46 4.21 3.12
CA LEU A 77 -12.61 5.13 4.26
C LEU A 77 -12.38 6.59 3.84
N MET A 78 -11.40 6.84 2.97
CA MET A 78 -11.16 8.17 2.41
C MET A 78 -12.34 8.65 1.55
N LEU A 79 -12.91 7.80 0.71
CA LEU A 79 -14.09 8.11 -0.10
C LEU A 79 -15.25 8.58 0.80
N ASN A 80 -15.59 7.80 1.82
CA ASN A 80 -16.68 8.13 2.74
C ASN A 80 -16.45 9.48 3.44
N ARG A 81 -15.21 9.74 3.85
CA ARG A 81 -14.82 11.06 4.39
C ARG A 81 -15.03 12.15 3.35
N ILE A 82 -14.48 12.01 2.13
CA ILE A 82 -14.61 13.01 1.07
C ILE A 82 -16.09 13.34 0.81
N CYS A 83 -16.95 12.33 0.66
CA CYS A 83 -18.38 12.52 0.42
C CYS A 83 -19.08 13.24 1.57
N ARG A 84 -18.71 12.94 2.83
CA ARG A 84 -19.23 13.66 3.99
C ARG A 84 -18.83 15.13 3.96
N GLU A 85 -17.56 15.42 3.71
CA GLU A 85 -17.09 16.81 3.62
C GLU A 85 -17.68 17.56 2.42
N PHE A 86 -17.91 16.89 1.27
CA PHE A 86 -18.63 17.50 0.14
C PHE A 86 -20.04 17.92 0.54
N LYS A 87 -20.78 17.05 1.26
CA LYS A 87 -22.11 17.40 1.78
C LYS A 87 -22.07 18.58 2.74
N LEU A 88 -21.09 18.62 3.66
CA LEU A 88 -20.94 19.72 4.61
C LEU A 88 -20.68 21.07 3.91
N LEU A 89 -19.92 21.04 2.81
CA LEU A 89 -19.63 22.20 1.98
C LEU A 89 -20.73 22.50 0.93
N SER A 90 -21.86 21.76 0.96
CA SER A 90 -22.92 21.84 -0.06
C SER A 90 -22.41 21.63 -1.51
N ILE A 91 -21.31 20.89 -1.66
CA ILE A 91 -20.73 20.54 -2.96
C ILE A 91 -21.63 19.48 -3.63
N PRO A 92 -22.03 19.67 -4.91
CA PRO A 92 -22.78 18.68 -5.66
C PRO A 92 -22.09 17.32 -5.70
N MET A 93 -22.84 16.25 -5.50
CA MET A 93 -22.34 14.87 -5.58
C MET A 93 -22.44 14.28 -6.99
N ASP A 94 -23.21 14.90 -7.88
CA ASP A 94 -23.24 14.59 -9.31
C ASP A 94 -21.87 14.86 -9.91
N ILE A 95 -21.27 13.85 -10.54
CA ILE A 95 -19.90 13.91 -11.04
C ILE A 95 -19.71 15.03 -12.06
N ASN A 96 -20.74 15.33 -12.86
CA ASN A 96 -20.69 16.36 -13.89
C ASN A 96 -20.80 17.78 -13.33
N LYS A 97 -21.28 17.91 -12.08
CA LYS A 97 -21.47 19.20 -11.41
C LYS A 97 -20.32 19.57 -10.48
N ILE A 98 -19.35 18.68 -10.28
CA ILE A 98 -18.16 18.98 -9.48
C ILE A 98 -17.17 19.78 -10.33
N THR A 99 -16.96 21.04 -9.97
CA THR A 99 -16.10 21.99 -10.68
C THR A 99 -14.75 22.15 -9.99
N GLN A 100 -13.82 22.86 -10.64
CA GLN A 100 -12.53 23.23 -10.03
C GLN A 100 -12.71 24.11 -8.79
N GLN A 101 -13.75 24.97 -8.78
CA GLN A 101 -14.09 25.79 -7.62
C GLN A 101 -14.45 24.92 -6.41
N HIS A 102 -15.29 23.90 -6.58
CA HIS A 102 -15.63 22.97 -5.49
C HIS A 102 -14.39 22.24 -4.95
N ILE A 103 -13.46 21.85 -5.83
CA ILE A 103 -12.19 21.22 -5.40
C ILE A 103 -11.30 22.21 -4.64
N ASN A 104 -11.27 23.48 -5.06
CA ASN A 104 -10.54 24.52 -4.36
C ASN A 104 -11.14 24.81 -2.97
N GLU A 105 -12.46 24.94 -2.87
CA GLU A 105 -13.19 25.11 -1.60
C GLU A 105 -12.91 23.94 -0.66
N TYR A 106 -13.02 22.70 -1.17
CA TYR A 106 -12.65 21.51 -0.43
C TYR A 106 -11.19 21.55 0.05
N ARG A 107 -10.25 21.91 -0.82
CA ARG A 107 -8.83 22.01 -0.46
C ARG A 107 -8.61 23.02 0.67
N LEU A 108 -9.16 24.23 0.54
CA LEU A 108 -9.00 25.30 1.53
C LEU A 108 -9.57 24.88 2.89
N TYR A 109 -10.78 24.34 2.90
CA TYR A 109 -11.40 23.78 4.11
C TYR A 109 -10.53 22.68 4.73
N ARG A 110 -10.06 21.72 3.93
CA ARG A 110 -9.25 20.62 4.45
C ARG A 110 -7.91 21.07 5.02
N LEU A 111 -7.29 22.11 4.47
CA LEU A 111 -6.04 22.65 5.01
C LEU A 111 -6.20 23.33 6.38
N GLN A 112 -7.41 23.69 6.78
CA GLN A 112 -7.69 24.17 8.14
C GLN A 112 -7.71 23.04 9.17
N HIS A 113 -7.91 21.79 8.73
CA HIS A 113 -8.16 20.65 9.63
C HIS A 113 -7.10 19.54 9.54
N VAL A 114 -6.34 19.45 8.46
CA VAL A 114 -5.34 18.40 8.26
C VAL A 114 -4.03 18.92 7.67
N ALA A 115 -2.95 18.18 7.92
CA ALA A 115 -1.66 18.44 7.30
C ALA A 115 -1.71 18.33 5.76
N ASN A 116 -0.81 19.06 5.08
CA ASN A 116 -0.68 19.10 3.62
C ASN A 116 -0.67 17.70 2.98
N ALA A 117 0.07 16.75 3.55
CA ALA A 117 0.18 15.39 3.03
C ALA A 117 -1.19 14.66 3.00
N THR A 118 -2.04 14.88 4.01
CA THR A 118 -3.37 14.27 4.07
C THR A 118 -4.29 14.91 3.02
N CYS A 119 -4.30 16.24 2.92
CA CYS A 119 -5.06 16.95 1.88
C CYS A 119 -4.64 16.50 0.46
N ARG A 120 -3.33 16.37 0.20
CA ARG A 120 -2.82 15.85 -1.07
C ARG A 120 -3.33 14.43 -1.38
N LYS A 121 -3.42 13.54 -0.39
CA LYS A 121 -3.97 12.19 -0.57
C LYS A 121 -5.44 12.25 -0.99
N ASP A 122 -6.23 13.14 -0.39
CA ASP A 122 -7.63 13.32 -0.75
C ASP A 122 -7.79 13.81 -2.20
N LEU A 123 -7.08 14.88 -2.56
CA LEU A 123 -7.09 15.39 -3.94
C LEU A 123 -6.61 14.35 -4.95
N SER A 124 -5.62 13.53 -4.57
CA SER A 124 -5.14 12.42 -5.41
C SER A 124 -6.21 11.34 -5.60
N LEU A 125 -6.97 11.00 -4.55
CA LEU A 125 -8.06 10.05 -4.67
C LEU A 125 -9.20 10.61 -5.52
N ILE A 126 -9.59 11.86 -5.31
CA ILE A 126 -10.57 12.56 -6.15
C ILE A 126 -10.12 12.49 -7.62
N SER A 127 -8.88 12.86 -7.92
CA SER A 127 -8.37 12.79 -9.30
C SER A 127 -8.42 11.37 -9.89
N ARG A 128 -8.10 10.35 -9.09
CA ARG A 128 -8.18 8.94 -9.52
C ARG A 128 -9.60 8.50 -9.81
N ILE A 129 -10.60 8.98 -9.06
CA ILE A 129 -12.01 8.66 -9.27
C ILE A 129 -12.48 9.20 -10.63
N PHE A 130 -12.18 10.45 -10.96
CA PHE A 130 -12.49 11.01 -12.29
C PHE A 130 -11.76 10.26 -13.41
N LYS A 131 -10.47 9.95 -13.23
CA LYS A 131 -9.69 9.17 -14.21
C LYS A 131 -10.16 7.74 -14.37
N TRP A 132 -10.80 7.17 -13.35
CA TRP A 132 -11.45 5.85 -13.40
C TRP A 132 -12.75 5.92 -14.20
N GLY A 133 -13.62 6.90 -13.92
CA GLY A 133 -14.83 7.16 -14.69
C GLY A 133 -14.55 7.38 -16.19
N LYS A 134 -13.54 8.19 -16.51
CA LYS A 134 -13.14 8.43 -17.90
C LYS A 134 -12.65 7.16 -18.62
N ARG A 135 -11.86 6.31 -17.96
CA ARG A 135 -11.20 5.16 -18.61
C ARG A 135 -12.06 3.91 -18.66
N GLU A 136 -12.76 3.60 -17.57
CA GLU A 136 -13.50 2.34 -17.43
C GLU A 136 -14.97 2.47 -17.81
N TYR A 137 -15.54 3.68 -17.61
CA TYR A 137 -16.94 3.97 -17.92
C TYR A 137 -17.10 4.90 -19.13
N LEU A 138 -15.98 5.30 -19.76
CA LEU A 138 -15.94 6.16 -20.95
C LEU A 138 -16.76 7.46 -20.78
N LEU A 139 -16.83 7.97 -19.55
CA LEU A 139 -17.52 9.22 -19.26
C LEU A 139 -16.75 10.39 -19.85
N ASP A 140 -17.46 11.32 -20.48
CA ASP A 140 -16.90 12.58 -20.97
C ASP A 140 -16.70 13.58 -19.82
N ILE A 141 -15.74 13.27 -18.95
CA ILE A 141 -15.39 14.07 -17.78
C ILE A 141 -13.88 14.30 -17.71
N VAL A 142 -13.50 15.45 -17.18
CA VAL A 142 -12.11 15.79 -16.86
C VAL A 142 -11.98 15.95 -15.36
N SER A 143 -10.82 15.59 -14.80
CA SER A 143 -10.62 15.73 -13.36
C SER A 143 -10.54 17.23 -12.99
N PRO A 144 -11.45 17.73 -12.13
CA PRO A 144 -11.42 19.13 -11.68
C PRO A 144 -10.21 19.43 -10.76
N VAL A 145 -9.41 18.42 -10.40
CA VAL A 145 -8.17 18.58 -9.63
C VAL A 145 -7.04 19.13 -10.51
N GLU A 146 -7.08 18.94 -11.83
CA GLU A 146 -5.98 19.33 -12.73
C GLU A 146 -5.77 20.85 -12.79
N GLY A 147 -6.81 21.65 -12.51
CA GLY A 147 -6.72 23.11 -12.40
C GLY A 147 -6.42 23.65 -10.99
N VAL A 148 -6.16 22.79 -10.00
CA VAL A 148 -6.02 23.19 -8.59
C VAL A 148 -4.59 22.96 -8.10
N ASN A 149 -3.95 24.01 -7.56
CA ASN A 149 -2.61 23.89 -6.97
C ASN A 149 -2.59 22.84 -5.85
N MET A 150 -1.68 21.89 -5.93
CA MET A 150 -1.52 20.90 -4.87
C MET A 150 -0.84 21.53 -3.65
N PRO A 151 -1.26 21.22 -2.41
CA PRO A 151 -0.56 21.69 -1.21
C PRO A 151 0.93 21.30 -1.26
N PRO A 152 1.86 22.10 -0.69
CA PRO A 152 3.28 21.75 -0.70
C PRO A 152 3.53 20.35 -0.12
N PRO A 153 4.42 19.53 -0.72
CA PRO A 153 4.77 18.23 -0.16
C PRO A 153 5.38 18.41 1.24
N SER A 154 5.13 17.45 2.13
CA SER A 154 5.80 17.43 3.44
C SER A 154 7.31 17.28 3.24
N LYS A 155 8.09 18.02 4.04
CA LYS A 155 9.54 17.84 4.08
C LYS A 155 9.89 16.37 4.37
N PRO A 156 10.84 15.75 3.65
CA PRO A 156 11.30 14.41 3.97
C PRO A 156 11.84 14.35 5.40
N ARG A 157 11.54 13.28 6.13
CA ARG A 157 12.18 13.04 7.43
C ARG A 157 13.63 12.62 7.19
N THR A 158 14.57 13.36 7.78
CA THR A 158 16.02 13.12 7.67
C THR A 158 16.64 12.55 8.95
N ARG A 159 15.89 12.46 10.05
CA ARG A 159 16.39 12.00 11.34
C ARG A 159 16.97 10.59 11.26
N ILE A 160 18.20 10.40 11.71
CA ILE A 160 18.80 9.09 11.88
C ILE A 160 18.57 8.64 13.32
N VAL A 161 18.24 7.36 13.49
CA VAL A 161 18.04 6.73 14.79
C VAL A 161 19.39 6.21 15.27
N GLU A 162 19.91 6.78 16.35
CA GLU A 162 21.18 6.37 16.92
C GLU A 162 21.08 5.00 17.61
N ARG A 163 22.20 4.29 17.75
CA ARG A 163 22.20 2.96 18.38
C ARG A 163 21.68 3.02 19.82
N SER A 164 22.05 4.04 20.58
CA SER A 164 21.57 4.24 21.96
C SER A 164 20.07 4.56 22.04
N GLU A 165 19.49 5.22 21.03
CA GLU A 165 18.03 5.43 20.94
C GLU A 165 17.32 4.12 20.61
N LEU A 166 17.91 3.29 19.73
CA LEU A 166 17.41 1.94 19.45
C LEU A 166 17.44 1.07 20.70
N ASP A 167 18.55 1.04 21.44
CA ASP A 167 18.71 0.18 22.61
C ASP A 167 17.64 0.51 23.68
N LYS A 168 17.39 1.80 23.96
CA LYS A 168 16.27 2.25 24.82
C LYS A 168 14.91 1.74 24.32
N LEU A 169 14.66 1.77 23.02
CA LEU A 169 13.41 1.25 22.44
C LEU A 169 13.30 -0.26 22.64
N LEU A 170 14.39 -1.01 22.45
CA LEU A 170 14.41 -2.46 22.58
C LEU A 170 14.13 -2.88 24.03
N GLU A 171 14.69 -2.18 25.01
CA GLU A 171 14.45 -2.43 26.44
C GLU A 171 12.97 -2.23 26.85
N ALA A 172 12.28 -1.30 26.20
CA ALA A 172 10.87 -1.01 26.47
C ALA A 172 9.87 -1.90 25.70
N LEU A 173 10.36 -2.87 24.93
CA LEU A 173 9.55 -3.77 24.10
C LEU A 173 9.53 -5.19 24.69
N THR A 174 8.48 -5.96 24.40
CA THR A 174 8.50 -7.40 24.66
C THR A 174 9.57 -8.07 23.79
N PRO A 175 10.15 -9.21 24.21
CA PRO A 175 11.26 -9.84 23.49
C PRO A 175 11.01 -10.00 21.99
N ILE A 176 9.86 -10.55 21.59
CA ILE A 176 9.51 -10.74 20.18
C ILE A 176 9.39 -9.41 19.40
N MET A 177 8.89 -8.34 20.04
CA MET A 177 8.77 -7.03 19.40
C MET A 177 10.13 -6.36 19.27
N ALA A 178 10.99 -6.50 20.29
CA ALA A 178 12.37 -6.03 20.25
C ALA A 178 13.13 -6.70 19.09
N THR A 179 13.04 -8.03 18.96
CA THR A 179 13.65 -8.79 17.86
C THR A 179 13.22 -8.26 16.49
N VAL A 180 11.92 -8.03 16.28
CA VAL A 180 11.41 -7.50 14.99
C VAL A 180 11.86 -6.06 14.73
N VAL A 181 11.92 -5.23 15.77
CA VAL A 181 12.37 -3.82 15.66
C VAL A 181 13.86 -3.75 15.36
N GLU A 182 14.70 -4.54 16.04
CA GLU A 182 16.13 -4.61 15.77
C GLU A 182 16.38 -5.15 14.35
N LEU A 183 15.64 -6.18 13.92
CA LEU A 183 15.77 -6.71 12.56
C LEU A 183 15.39 -5.67 11.50
N ALA A 184 14.37 -4.84 11.74
CA ALA A 184 14.00 -3.74 10.84
C ALA A 184 15.11 -2.69 10.74
N TYR A 185 15.81 -2.42 11.85
CA TYR A 185 16.99 -1.57 11.88
C TYR A 185 18.18 -2.18 11.16
N GLU A 186 18.39 -3.50 11.25
CA GLU A 186 19.54 -4.18 10.63
C GLU A 186 19.40 -4.39 9.11
N THR A 187 18.19 -4.66 8.63
CA THR A 187 17.97 -5.15 7.25
C THR A 187 17.37 -4.11 6.31
N ALA A 188 16.95 -2.97 6.83
CA ALA A 188 16.11 -2.00 6.12
C ALA A 188 14.76 -2.58 5.63
N MET A 189 14.37 -3.81 5.97
CA MET A 189 13.16 -4.43 5.44
C MET A 189 11.88 -3.70 5.85
N ARG A 190 10.82 -3.86 5.06
CA ARG A 190 9.51 -3.37 5.48
C ARG A 190 8.99 -4.30 6.57
N ARG A 191 8.39 -3.73 7.62
CA ARG A 191 7.77 -4.51 8.71
C ARG A 191 6.85 -5.64 8.21
N ALA A 192 6.03 -5.37 7.19
CA ALA A 192 5.10 -6.37 6.64
C ALA A 192 5.82 -7.53 5.92
N GLU A 193 7.07 -7.33 5.49
CA GLU A 193 7.95 -8.37 4.96
C GLU A 193 8.55 -9.18 6.13
N ILE A 194 9.02 -8.51 7.19
CA ILE A 194 9.63 -9.15 8.37
C ILE A 194 8.67 -10.14 9.05
N VAL A 195 7.43 -9.71 9.36
CA VAL A 195 6.45 -10.58 10.05
C VAL A 195 5.98 -11.76 9.18
N LYS A 196 6.34 -11.77 7.90
CA LYS A 196 6.06 -12.88 6.98
C LYS A 196 7.25 -13.84 6.82
N LEU A 197 8.40 -13.57 7.43
CA LEU A 197 9.53 -14.49 7.29
C LEU A 197 9.21 -15.88 7.86
N THR A 198 9.66 -16.89 7.14
CA THR A 198 9.65 -18.30 7.52
C THR A 198 11.08 -18.84 7.50
N PRO A 199 11.41 -19.92 8.22
CA PRO A 199 12.75 -20.51 8.14
C PRO A 199 13.19 -20.87 6.71
N HIS A 200 12.25 -21.27 5.84
CA HIS A 200 12.52 -21.55 4.43
C HIS A 200 13.07 -20.36 3.63
N ASP A 201 12.81 -19.13 4.09
CA ASP A 201 13.27 -17.92 3.43
C ASP A 201 14.74 -17.59 3.78
N LEU A 202 15.35 -18.28 4.74
CA LEU A 202 16.64 -17.91 5.33
C LEU A 202 17.81 -18.71 4.74
N HIS A 203 18.87 -17.99 4.34
CA HIS A 203 20.14 -18.54 3.86
C HIS A 203 21.27 -17.95 4.72
N LEU A 204 21.31 -18.37 5.99
CA LEU A 204 22.06 -17.67 7.03
C LEU A 204 23.57 -17.83 6.91
N ASP A 205 24.05 -18.93 6.32
CA ASP A 205 25.48 -19.18 6.14
C ASP A 205 26.03 -18.33 5.00
N GLU A 206 25.25 -18.12 3.94
CA GLU A 206 25.52 -17.19 2.84
C GLU A 206 25.10 -15.74 3.17
N ARG A 207 24.54 -15.51 4.36
CA ARG A 207 24.14 -14.20 4.90
C ARG A 207 23.14 -13.44 4.03
N TYR A 208 22.11 -14.12 3.55
CA TYR A 208 20.97 -13.45 2.92
C TYR A 208 19.63 -14.12 3.30
N LEU A 209 18.54 -13.45 2.98
CA LEU A 209 17.20 -14.04 3.02
C LEU A 209 16.41 -13.66 1.78
N ASN A 210 15.36 -14.41 1.48
CA ASN A 210 14.44 -14.11 0.39
C ASN A 210 13.18 -13.44 0.91
N VAL A 211 12.85 -12.27 0.37
CA VAL A 211 11.53 -11.67 0.57
C VAL A 211 10.63 -12.15 -0.56
N ILE A 212 9.66 -13.00 -0.23
CA ILE A 212 8.65 -13.50 -1.17
C ILE A 212 7.36 -12.67 -1.09
N ASN A 213 6.76 -12.37 -2.24
CA ASN A 213 5.59 -11.51 -2.40
C ASN A 213 5.76 -10.15 -1.68
N GLY A 214 6.97 -9.60 -1.75
CA GLY A 214 7.27 -8.26 -1.24
C GLY A 214 6.49 -7.18 -1.98
N LYS A 215 6.36 -5.99 -1.38
CA LYS A 215 5.66 -4.85 -2.03
C LYS A 215 6.24 -4.53 -3.42
N THR A 216 7.53 -4.82 -3.60
CA THR A 216 8.30 -4.57 -4.82
C THR A 216 8.56 -5.85 -5.63
N GLY A 217 7.92 -6.97 -5.28
CA GLY A 217 8.23 -8.29 -5.82
C GLY A 217 9.28 -9.01 -4.99
N ASP A 218 9.67 -10.18 -5.52
CA ASP A 218 10.60 -11.09 -4.87
C ASP A 218 12.03 -10.60 -5.00
N ARG A 219 12.80 -10.71 -3.92
CA ARG A 219 14.21 -10.30 -3.92
C ARG A 219 15.00 -10.96 -2.80
N PRO A 220 16.30 -11.18 -3.00
CA PRO A 220 17.22 -11.42 -1.88
C PRO A 220 17.45 -10.11 -1.10
N VAL A 221 17.68 -10.24 0.21
CA VAL A 221 18.09 -9.15 1.10
C VAL A 221 19.36 -9.58 1.82
N PRO A 222 20.49 -8.87 1.67
CA PRO A 222 21.72 -9.18 2.38
C PRO A 222 21.60 -8.89 3.87
N LEU A 223 22.26 -9.70 4.70
CA LEU A 223 22.18 -9.64 6.15
C LEU A 223 23.48 -9.15 6.79
N THR A 224 23.34 -8.29 7.80
CA THR A 224 24.43 -8.01 8.73
C THR A 224 24.69 -9.22 9.61
N MET A 225 25.89 -9.32 10.21
CA MET A 225 26.19 -10.39 11.18
C MET A 225 25.17 -10.40 12.33
N ARG A 226 24.80 -9.21 12.82
CA ARG A 226 23.78 -9.05 13.84
C ARG A 226 22.41 -9.57 13.39
N ALA A 227 21.99 -9.30 12.16
CA ALA A 227 20.74 -9.85 11.64
C ALA A 227 20.76 -11.38 11.55
N VAL A 228 21.91 -11.97 11.20
CA VAL A 228 22.09 -13.43 11.18
C VAL A 228 21.94 -14.02 12.58
N GLU A 229 22.58 -13.43 13.59
CA GLU A 229 22.43 -13.86 15.00
C GLU A 229 20.97 -13.84 15.44
N ILE A 230 20.28 -12.72 15.20
CA ILE A 230 18.88 -12.52 15.54
C ILE A 230 18.00 -13.58 14.88
N LEU A 231 18.18 -13.83 13.59
CA LEU A 231 17.37 -14.79 12.84
C LEU A 231 17.69 -16.23 13.21
N ARG A 232 18.97 -16.54 13.47
CA ARG A 232 19.42 -17.87 13.92
C ARG A 232 18.81 -18.24 15.26
N GLU A 233 18.70 -17.29 16.18
CA GLU A 233 18.02 -17.52 17.46
C GLU A 233 16.50 -17.60 17.28
N ALA A 234 15.90 -16.64 16.56
CA ALA A 234 14.45 -16.57 16.41
C ALA A 234 13.86 -17.84 15.76
N GLN A 235 14.55 -18.43 14.77
CA GLN A 235 14.05 -19.62 14.08
C GLN A 235 14.05 -20.89 14.94
N LYS A 236 14.83 -20.98 16.03
CA LYS A 236 14.89 -22.17 16.89
C LYS A 236 13.54 -22.52 17.52
N THR A 237 12.68 -21.53 17.67
CA THR A 237 11.33 -21.69 18.23
C THR A 237 10.29 -22.11 17.19
N CYS A 238 10.67 -22.23 15.91
CA CYS A 238 9.76 -22.61 14.84
C CYS A 238 9.56 -24.13 14.77
N LEU A 239 8.29 -24.56 14.79
CA LEU A 239 7.93 -25.98 14.69
C LEU A 239 8.14 -26.57 13.28
N THR A 240 8.05 -25.74 12.23
CA THR A 240 8.20 -26.18 10.84
C THR A 240 8.90 -25.13 9.99
N SER A 241 9.46 -25.55 8.84
CA SER A 241 10.14 -24.66 7.90
C SER A 241 9.20 -23.61 7.25
N LYS A 242 7.89 -23.83 7.28
CA LYS A 242 6.86 -22.93 6.74
C LYS A 242 6.15 -22.10 7.82
N ALA A 243 6.44 -22.34 9.09
CA ALA A 243 5.88 -21.54 10.18
C ALA A 243 6.43 -20.12 10.13
N ARG A 244 5.61 -19.13 10.50
CA ARG A 244 6.08 -17.75 10.65
C ARG A 244 7.06 -17.69 11.82
N ILE A 245 8.25 -17.14 11.58
CA ILE A 245 9.25 -16.87 12.63
C ILE A 245 8.67 -15.93 13.69
N PHE A 246 7.89 -14.95 13.24
CA PHE A 246 7.23 -13.98 14.09
C PHE A 246 5.72 -14.11 13.95
N PRO A 247 5.03 -14.88 14.83
CA PRO A 247 3.58 -15.06 14.79
C PRO A 247 2.83 -13.82 15.32
N ILE A 248 3.12 -12.65 14.76
CA ILE A 248 2.54 -11.35 15.14
C ILE A 248 2.10 -10.58 13.89
N THR A 249 1.17 -9.64 14.07
CA THR A 249 0.69 -8.82 12.96
C THR A 249 1.58 -7.60 12.72
N ALA A 250 1.64 -7.12 11.48
CA ALA A 250 2.32 -5.86 11.18
C ALA A 250 1.70 -4.66 11.95
N HIS A 251 0.40 -4.71 12.27
CA HIS A 251 -0.23 -3.63 13.04
C HIS A 251 0.28 -3.62 14.49
N SER A 252 0.41 -4.77 15.14
CA SER A 252 0.83 -4.85 16.55
C SER A 252 2.24 -4.29 16.76
N VAL A 253 3.19 -4.56 15.86
CA VAL A 253 4.55 -3.99 15.92
C VAL A 253 4.52 -2.45 15.85
N SER A 254 3.65 -1.87 15.02
CA SER A 254 3.52 -0.40 14.92
C SER A 254 3.05 0.21 16.24
N THR A 255 2.07 -0.45 16.85
CA THR A 255 1.45 -0.01 18.09
C THR A 255 2.43 -0.18 19.26
N ALA A 256 3.13 -1.32 19.33
CA ALA A 256 4.17 -1.57 20.32
C ALA A 256 5.30 -0.53 20.22
N PHE A 257 5.84 -0.30 19.02
CA PHE A 257 6.89 0.70 18.80
C PHE A 257 6.48 2.10 19.27
N ARG A 258 5.26 2.55 18.91
CA ARG A 258 4.75 3.86 19.33
C ARG A 258 4.59 3.97 20.85
N ARG A 259 4.15 2.90 21.51
CA ARG A 259 4.01 2.85 22.98
C ARG A 259 5.37 2.88 23.65
N ALA A 260 6.31 2.02 23.23
CA ALA A 260 7.67 1.97 23.74
C ALA A 260 8.36 3.33 23.60
N ARG A 261 8.34 3.92 22.40
CA ARG A 261 8.88 5.26 22.14
C ARG A 261 8.33 6.32 23.10
N LYS A 262 7.01 6.32 23.35
CA LYS A 262 6.39 7.24 24.29
C LYS A 262 6.87 6.99 25.72
N ALA A 263 6.97 5.72 26.13
CA ALA A 263 7.41 5.34 27.46
C ALA A 263 8.87 5.77 27.75
N VAL A 264 9.75 5.70 26.75
CA VAL A 264 11.16 6.11 26.88
C VAL A 264 11.42 7.57 26.53
N GLY A 265 10.37 8.38 26.32
CA GLY A 265 10.50 9.83 26.10
C GLY A 265 11.18 10.23 24.78
N LEU A 266 11.15 9.38 23.75
CA LEU A 266 11.78 9.68 22.47
C LEU A 266 10.88 10.53 21.54
N ASP A 267 11.52 11.32 20.68
CA ASP A 267 10.88 12.27 19.77
C ASP A 267 9.87 11.60 18.81
N ASN A 268 8.81 12.33 18.46
CA ASN A 268 7.78 11.88 17.52
C ASN A 268 8.29 11.56 16.10
N ASP A 269 9.41 12.13 15.71
CA ASP A 269 10.09 11.88 14.44
C ASP A 269 10.71 10.49 14.35
N ILE A 270 11.03 9.87 15.50
CA ILE A 270 11.43 8.47 15.58
C ILE A 270 10.18 7.62 15.38
N CYS A 271 10.09 7.02 14.21
CA CYS A 271 9.03 6.09 13.84
C CYS A 271 9.63 4.80 13.27
N LEU A 272 8.85 3.72 13.25
CA LEU A 272 9.34 2.44 12.76
C LEU A 272 9.90 2.51 11.33
N HIS A 273 9.31 3.35 10.46
CA HIS A 273 9.81 3.52 9.09
C HIS A 273 11.16 4.24 9.06
N GLN A 274 11.49 5.02 10.09
CA GLN A 274 12.77 5.70 10.20
C GLN A 274 13.92 4.71 10.39
N LEU A 275 13.70 3.54 10.99
CA LEU A 275 14.73 2.49 11.11
C LEU A 275 15.25 2.04 9.74
N ARG A 276 14.33 1.89 8.77
CA ARG A 276 14.68 1.62 7.37
C ARG A 276 15.48 2.76 6.77
N HIS A 277 15.10 4.01 7.02
CA HIS A 277 15.86 5.17 6.55
C HIS A 277 17.26 5.25 7.16
N THR A 278 17.38 4.93 8.45
CA THR A 278 18.66 4.83 9.15
C THR A 278 19.58 3.84 8.45
N ARG A 279 19.14 2.59 8.26
CA ARG A 279 19.98 1.57 7.60
C ARG A 279 20.43 1.97 6.21
N ILE A 280 19.52 2.54 5.41
CA ILE A 280 19.83 3.01 4.05
C ILE A 280 20.89 4.13 4.11
N THR A 281 20.75 5.06 5.04
CA THR A 281 21.72 6.15 5.22
C THR A 281 23.06 5.63 5.71
N MET A 282 23.07 4.63 6.61
CA MET A 282 24.31 4.02 7.10
C MET A 282 25.09 3.32 5.99
N VAL A 283 24.41 2.57 5.10
CA VAL A 283 25.11 1.92 3.97
C VAL A 283 25.59 2.95 2.95
N ALA A 284 24.82 4.02 2.70
CA ALA A 284 25.26 5.12 1.85
C ALA A 284 26.51 5.82 2.41
N ARG A 285 26.55 6.08 3.72
CA ARG A 285 27.73 6.63 4.42
C ARG A 285 28.95 5.70 4.39
N LYS A 286 28.76 4.41 4.10
CA LYS A 286 29.84 3.43 3.88
C LYS A 286 30.32 3.39 2.42
N GLY A 287 29.88 4.32 1.58
CA GLY A 287 30.29 4.40 0.17
C GLY A 287 29.56 3.42 -0.75
N PHE A 288 28.43 2.85 -0.33
CA PHE A 288 27.68 1.94 -1.21
C PHE A 288 27.15 2.72 -2.42
N ASN A 289 27.37 2.17 -3.61
CA ASN A 289 26.80 2.75 -4.83
C ASN A 289 25.27 2.58 -4.87
N GLN A 290 24.62 3.27 -5.81
CA GLN A 290 23.16 3.27 -5.92
C GLN A 290 22.56 1.87 -6.07
N ALA A 291 23.19 0.98 -6.85
CA ALA A 291 22.72 -0.39 -7.06
C ALA A 291 22.83 -1.23 -5.77
N GLN A 292 23.95 -1.11 -5.04
CA GLN A 292 24.13 -1.78 -3.75
C GLN A 292 23.11 -1.30 -2.70
N ILE A 293 22.84 0.01 -2.64
CA ILE A 293 21.80 0.55 -1.74
C ILE A 293 20.42 0.04 -2.15
N MET A 294 20.12 -0.03 -3.45
CA MET A 294 18.86 -0.60 -3.95
C MET A 294 18.72 -2.07 -3.58
N MET A 295 19.81 -2.85 -3.58
CA MET A 295 19.81 -4.25 -3.14
C MET A 295 19.50 -4.40 -1.66
N VAL A 296 20.17 -3.62 -0.78
CA VAL A 296 19.89 -3.62 0.67
C VAL A 296 18.45 -3.18 0.96
N SER A 297 18.03 -2.10 0.30
CA SER A 297 16.73 -1.49 0.60
C SER A 297 15.56 -2.17 -0.10
N GLY A 298 15.74 -2.80 -1.25
CA GLY A 298 14.63 -3.31 -2.06
C GLY A 298 13.78 -2.22 -2.70
N HIS A 299 14.39 -1.12 -3.12
CA HIS A 299 13.74 -0.15 -4.01
C HIS A 299 13.86 -0.62 -5.47
N ARG A 300 12.78 -0.48 -6.25
CA ARG A 300 12.81 -0.72 -7.70
C ARG A 300 13.16 0.53 -8.50
N ASP A 301 12.71 1.68 -7.99
CA ASP A 301 12.95 2.98 -8.63
C ASP A 301 14.15 3.65 -7.96
N SER A 302 15.17 3.91 -8.77
CA SER A 302 16.43 4.55 -8.38
C SER A 302 16.23 5.97 -7.85
N ARG A 303 15.17 6.67 -8.29
CA ARG A 303 14.79 8.01 -7.79
C ARG A 303 14.48 8.01 -6.30
N SER A 304 13.97 6.90 -5.77
CA SER A 304 13.70 6.75 -4.32
C SER A 304 14.97 6.69 -3.48
N VAL A 305 16.11 6.35 -4.10
CA VAL A 305 17.41 6.17 -3.46
C VAL A 305 18.33 7.37 -3.70
N GLN A 306 18.09 8.17 -4.73
CA GLN A 306 18.91 9.32 -5.11
C GLN A 306 19.21 10.29 -3.95
N ARG A 307 18.27 10.44 -3.02
CA ARG A 307 18.41 11.29 -1.83
C ARG A 307 19.48 10.81 -0.82
N TYR A 308 19.99 9.60 -0.96
CA TYR A 308 21.03 9.05 -0.10
C TYR A 308 22.40 9.01 -0.77
N THR A 309 22.45 9.17 -2.10
CA THR A 309 23.67 9.07 -2.90
C THR A 309 24.21 10.44 -3.25
N HIS A 310 24.24 11.36 -2.29
CA HIS A 310 24.90 12.65 -2.49
C HIS A 310 26.41 12.40 -2.50
N LEU A 311 26.93 12.09 -3.69
CA LEU A 311 28.37 11.99 -3.93
C LEU A 311 28.95 13.40 -3.86
N ASN A 312 29.92 13.61 -2.99
CA ASN A 312 30.77 14.80 -3.02
C ASN A 312 31.99 14.55 -3.90
N VAL A 313 32.63 15.63 -4.37
CA VAL A 313 33.85 15.54 -5.18
C VAL A 313 34.93 14.71 -4.46
N SER A 314 35.06 14.89 -3.14
CA SER A 314 35.98 14.10 -2.30
C SER A 314 35.74 12.58 -2.39
N ASP A 315 34.51 12.13 -2.57
CA ASP A 315 34.15 10.71 -2.60
C ASP A 315 34.51 10.03 -3.94
N VAL A 316 34.79 10.83 -4.97
CA VAL A 316 35.07 10.37 -6.33
C VAL A 316 36.56 10.51 -6.67
N VAL A 317 37.23 11.51 -6.10
CA VAL A 317 38.68 11.73 -6.32
C VAL A 317 39.49 10.49 -5.96
N ASP A 318 39.20 9.87 -4.82
CA ASP A 318 39.90 8.65 -4.36
C ASP A 318 39.59 7.39 -5.20
N LEU A 319 38.63 7.45 -6.13
CA LEU A 319 38.26 6.35 -7.03
C LEU A 319 38.83 6.50 -8.45
N LEU A 320 39.50 7.62 -8.75
CA LEU A 320 40.07 7.88 -10.07
C LEU A 320 41.51 7.41 -10.22
N ASP A 321 42.20 7.14 -9.11
CA ASP A 321 43.58 6.64 -9.01
C ASP A 321 43.62 5.22 -8.40
#